data_AF-A0A544VWH8-F1
#
_entry.id   AF-A0A544VWH8-F1
#
_cell.length_a   1.000
_cell.length_b   1.000
_cell.length_c   1.000
_cell.angle_alpha   90.00
_cell.angle_beta   90.00
_cell.angle_gamma   90.00
#
_symmetry.space_group_name_H-M   'P 1'
#
loop_
_entity.id
_entity.type
_entity.pdbx_description
1 polymer ?
#
loop_
_entity_poly.entity_id
_entity_poly.type
_entity_poly.pdbx_seq_one_letter_code
_entity_poly.pdbx_strand_id
1 'polypeptide(L)'
;MNQAERLWSLRDGVLAWLYGLRVDGANISHAEPATFMTATSWSDSEVTNAELNDAVRWLKTAGYADGHDTFRGILLRPHLTTYGEKYAASGKSVRDLPGVAEVWSPYLHIEGSSGVAVAFKSDNASQNVNVQQKFEQVQALAEAIERALPALTDDQARTNAEQLVSEIRTELNSATPTPSRFRALASAAMTSIATAAGTDLGKAIVEAALPLMS
;
A
#
# COMPACT_ATOMS: atom_id res chain seq x y z
N MET A 1 -9.86 -24.50 -32.44
CA MET A 1 -9.28 -23.58 -31.44
C MET A 1 -8.22 -22.72 -32.12
N ASN A 2 -8.22 -21.41 -31.92
CA ASN A 2 -7.14 -20.55 -32.42
C ASN A 2 -5.89 -20.63 -31.51
N GLN A 3 -4.75 -20.12 -31.97
CA GLN A 3 -3.49 -20.24 -31.20
C GLN A 3 -3.54 -19.55 -29.83
N ALA A 4 -4.25 -18.43 -29.71
CA ALA A 4 -4.39 -17.70 -28.45
C ALA A 4 -5.23 -18.48 -27.44
N GLU A 5 -6.37 -19.02 -27.88
CA GLU A 5 -7.22 -19.90 -27.09
C GLU A 5 -6.45 -21.12 -26.61
N ARG A 6 -5.64 -21.74 -27.49
CA ARG A 6 -4.81 -22.89 -27.13
C ARG A 6 -3.86 -22.58 -25.97
N LEU A 7 -3.17 -21.44 -26.04
CA LEU A 7 -2.22 -21.04 -25.01
C LEU A 7 -2.92 -20.76 -23.66
N TRP A 8 -4.10 -20.16 -23.69
CA TRP A 8 -4.88 -19.91 -22.47
C TRP A 8 -5.40 -21.21 -21.86
N SER A 9 -5.99 -22.09 -22.67
CA SER A 9 -6.44 -23.41 -22.22
C SER A 9 -5.28 -24.24 -21.63
N LEU A 10 -4.08 -24.14 -22.20
CA LEU A 10 -2.89 -24.78 -21.65
C LEU A 10 -2.51 -24.22 -20.28
N ARG A 11 -2.58 -22.90 -20.07
CA ARG A 11 -2.28 -22.30 -18.76
C ARG A 11 -3.29 -22.73 -17.71
N ASP A 12 -4.57 -22.76 -18.05
CA ASP A 12 -5.64 -23.25 -17.16
C ASP A 12 -5.43 -24.74 -16.83
N GLY A 13 -5.16 -25.56 -17.84
CA GLY A 13 -4.88 -26.97 -17.67
C GLY A 13 -3.67 -27.22 -16.77
N VAL A 14 -2.57 -26.48 -16.96
CA VAL A 14 -1.36 -26.61 -16.13
C VAL A 14 -1.64 -26.17 -14.70
N LEU A 15 -2.37 -25.08 -14.49
CA LEU A 15 -2.77 -24.63 -13.15
C LEU A 15 -3.57 -25.72 -12.42
N ALA A 16 -4.58 -26.28 -13.08
CA ALA A 16 -5.40 -27.36 -12.53
C ALA A 16 -4.58 -28.64 -12.27
N TRP A 17 -3.65 -28.97 -13.16
CA TRP A 17 -2.76 -30.12 -12.99
C TRP A 17 -1.84 -29.99 -11.78
N LEU A 18 -1.18 -28.83 -11.61
CA LEU A 18 -0.34 -28.56 -10.44
C LEU A 18 -1.16 -28.56 -9.15
N TYR A 19 -2.41 -28.12 -9.19
CA TYR A 19 -3.33 -28.20 -8.06
C TYR A 19 -3.67 -29.66 -7.71
N GLY A 20 -3.95 -30.50 -8.71
CA GLY A 20 -4.16 -31.94 -8.52
C GLY A 20 -2.96 -32.61 -7.86
N LEU A 21 -1.74 -32.35 -8.37
CA LEU A 21 -0.50 -32.86 -7.77
C LEU A 21 -0.37 -32.46 -6.30
N ARG A 22 -0.72 -31.21 -5.97
CA ARG A 22 -0.69 -30.71 -4.59
C ARG A 22 -1.69 -31.45 -3.68
N VAL A 23 -2.91 -31.68 -4.15
CA VAL A 23 -3.96 -32.42 -3.44
C VAL A 23 -3.53 -33.86 -3.20
N ASP A 24 -2.90 -34.49 -4.19
CA ASP A 24 -2.40 -35.86 -4.12
C ASP A 24 -1.08 -35.99 -3.34
N GLY A 25 -0.48 -34.87 -2.91
CA GLY A 25 0.83 -34.85 -2.25
C GLY A 25 1.98 -35.27 -3.17
N ALA A 26 1.76 -35.26 -4.49
CA ALA A 26 2.74 -35.62 -5.51
C ALA A 26 3.62 -34.41 -5.88
N ASN A 27 4.89 -34.69 -6.17
CA ASN A 27 5.83 -33.69 -6.66
C ASN A 27 6.45 -34.16 -7.97
N ILE A 28 6.65 -33.23 -8.90
CA ILE A 28 7.32 -33.51 -10.17
C ILE A 28 8.66 -32.76 -10.24
N SER A 29 9.66 -33.38 -10.88
CA SER A 29 10.97 -32.74 -11.07
C SER A 29 10.92 -31.61 -12.10
N HIS A 30 10.10 -31.77 -13.13
CA HIS A 30 9.79 -30.77 -14.16
C HIS A 30 8.48 -31.18 -14.88
N ALA A 31 7.91 -30.26 -15.67
CA ALA A 31 6.70 -30.52 -16.42
C ALA A 31 7.00 -31.30 -17.71
N GLU A 32 6.35 -32.45 -17.89
CA GLU A 32 6.48 -33.31 -19.06
C GLU A 32 5.12 -33.45 -19.79
N PRO A 33 5.06 -33.27 -21.13
CA PRO A 33 3.79 -33.31 -21.86
C PRO A 33 3.00 -34.60 -21.72
N ALA A 34 3.65 -35.76 -21.79
CA ALA A 34 2.96 -37.05 -21.66
C ALA A 34 2.27 -37.20 -20.29
N THR A 35 2.98 -36.81 -19.23
CA THR A 35 2.46 -36.81 -17.85
C THR A 35 1.30 -35.83 -17.70
N PHE A 36 1.45 -34.61 -18.23
CA PHE A 36 0.40 -33.60 -18.24
C PHE A 36 -0.86 -34.08 -18.98
N MET A 37 -0.71 -34.55 -20.23
CA MET A 37 -1.83 -34.97 -21.07
C MET A 37 -2.58 -36.16 -20.46
N THR A 38 -1.85 -37.11 -19.87
CA THR A 38 -2.44 -38.26 -19.17
C THR A 38 -3.22 -37.81 -17.94
N ALA A 39 -2.62 -36.97 -17.09
CA ALA A 39 -3.25 -36.51 -15.85
C ALA A 39 -4.46 -35.61 -16.09
N THR A 40 -4.47 -34.83 -17.17
CA THR A 40 -5.55 -33.87 -17.49
C THR A 40 -6.58 -34.40 -18.48
N SER A 41 -6.40 -35.61 -19.02
CA SER A 41 -7.21 -36.13 -20.13
C SER A 41 -7.30 -35.13 -21.30
N TRP A 42 -6.19 -34.50 -21.63
CA TRP A 42 -6.13 -33.44 -22.64
C TRP A 42 -6.65 -33.93 -24.00
N SER A 43 -7.75 -33.35 -24.47
CA SER A 43 -8.50 -33.83 -25.65
C SER A 43 -8.09 -33.21 -26.98
N ASP A 44 -7.20 -32.21 -26.94
CA ASP A 44 -6.74 -31.46 -28.12
C ASP A 44 -5.47 -32.07 -28.74
N SER A 45 -4.94 -31.44 -29.79
CA SER A 45 -3.68 -31.85 -30.41
C SER A 45 -2.54 -31.89 -29.39
N GLU A 46 -1.60 -32.82 -29.64
CA GLU A 46 -0.43 -33.11 -28.80
C GLU A 46 0.24 -31.84 -28.28
N VAL A 47 0.54 -31.82 -26.98
CA VAL A 47 1.20 -30.70 -26.32
C VAL A 47 2.70 -30.83 -26.50
N THR A 48 3.34 -29.80 -27.05
CA THR A 48 4.79 -29.80 -27.20
C THR A 48 5.49 -29.40 -25.90
N ASN A 49 6.76 -29.80 -25.76
CA ASN A 49 7.60 -29.35 -24.64
C ASN A 49 7.72 -27.81 -24.58
N ALA A 50 7.74 -27.13 -25.72
CA ALA A 50 7.84 -25.67 -25.78
C ALA A 50 6.57 -25.02 -25.21
N GLU A 51 5.40 -25.45 -25.68
CA GLU A 51 4.10 -24.95 -25.22
C GLU A 51 3.91 -25.15 -23.71
N LEU A 52 4.24 -26.34 -23.20
CA LEU A 52 4.09 -26.65 -21.78
C LEU A 52 5.04 -25.81 -20.91
N ASN A 53 6.31 -25.70 -21.32
CA ASN A 53 7.28 -24.89 -20.59
C ASN A 53 6.90 -23.41 -20.59
N ASP A 54 6.38 -22.89 -21.70
CA ASP A 54 5.92 -21.50 -21.78
C ASP A 54 4.69 -21.26 -20.89
N ALA A 55 3.76 -22.22 -20.80
CA ALA A 55 2.61 -22.13 -19.90
C ALA A 55 3.04 -22.12 -18.42
N VAL A 56 3.91 -23.05 -18.02
CA VAL A 56 4.45 -23.14 -16.66
C VAL A 56 5.23 -21.87 -16.30
N ARG A 57 6.07 -21.37 -17.21
CA ARG A 57 6.84 -20.13 -17.00
C ARG A 57 5.93 -18.92 -16.87
N TRP A 58 4.88 -18.85 -17.69
CA TRP A 58 3.89 -17.78 -17.57
C TRP A 58 3.20 -17.79 -16.19
N LEU A 59 2.80 -18.96 -15.69
CA LEU A 59 2.20 -19.09 -14.35
C LEU A 59 3.15 -18.63 -13.25
N LYS A 60 4.46 -18.88 -13.39
CA LYS A 60 5.47 -18.36 -12.47
C LYS A 60 5.59 -16.84 -12.54
N THR A 61 5.74 -16.27 -13.73
CA THR A 61 5.82 -14.82 -13.92
C THR A 61 4.58 -14.09 -13.40
N ALA A 62 3.41 -14.72 -13.51
CA ALA A 62 2.14 -14.20 -12.98
C ALA A 62 1.94 -14.47 -11.47
N GLY A 63 2.87 -15.15 -10.80
CA GLY A 63 2.84 -15.41 -9.35
C GLY A 63 1.95 -16.59 -8.91
N TYR A 64 1.36 -17.35 -9.83
CA TYR A 64 0.55 -18.53 -9.53
C TYR A 64 1.41 -19.75 -9.18
N ALA A 65 2.58 -19.89 -9.80
CA ALA A 65 3.49 -21.02 -9.57
C ALA A 65 4.88 -20.54 -9.14
N ASP A 66 5.65 -21.45 -8.55
CA ASP A 66 7.05 -21.24 -8.20
C ASP A 66 7.89 -22.49 -8.53
N GLY A 67 9.22 -22.32 -8.54
CA GLY A 67 10.20 -23.34 -8.89
C GLY A 67 11.54 -22.73 -9.31
N HIS A 68 12.53 -23.58 -9.59
CA HIS A 68 13.87 -23.13 -9.97
C HIS A 68 14.03 -23.04 -11.48
N ASP A 69 14.44 -21.87 -12.00
CA ASP A 69 14.72 -21.72 -13.42
C ASP A 69 16.02 -22.41 -13.82
N THR A 70 16.03 -22.97 -15.03
CA THR A 70 17.25 -23.44 -15.68
C THR A 70 17.63 -22.49 -16.82
N PHE A 71 18.90 -22.47 -17.20
CA PHE A 71 19.38 -21.74 -18.39
C PHE A 71 18.67 -22.14 -19.69
N ARG A 72 18.03 -23.32 -19.74
CA ARG A 72 17.27 -23.82 -20.89
C ARG A 72 15.77 -23.47 -20.84
N GLY A 73 15.35 -22.66 -19.87
CA GLY A 73 13.97 -22.21 -19.72
C GLY A 73 13.00 -23.26 -19.16
N ILE A 74 13.50 -24.40 -18.67
CA ILE A 74 12.70 -25.41 -17.98
C ILE A 74 12.58 -24.99 -16.52
N LEU A 75 11.36 -25.04 -15.97
CA LEU A 75 11.10 -24.81 -14.55
C LEU A 75 11.21 -26.14 -13.79
N LEU A 76 12.15 -26.21 -12.85
CA LEU A 76 12.34 -27.37 -11.98
C LEU A 76 11.47 -27.27 -10.74
N ARG A 77 10.93 -28.41 -10.33
CA ARG A 77 10.03 -28.57 -9.18
C ARG A 77 8.90 -27.54 -9.18
N PRO A 78 8.14 -27.45 -10.29
CA PRO A 78 7.00 -26.54 -10.36
C PRO A 78 5.98 -26.92 -9.28
N HIS A 79 5.58 -25.94 -8.48
CA HIS A 79 4.53 -26.08 -7.48
C HIS A 79 3.72 -24.78 -7.42
N LEU A 80 2.51 -24.84 -6.86
CA LEU A 80 1.69 -23.64 -6.71
C LEU A 80 2.16 -22.80 -5.51
N THR A 81 2.08 -21.48 -5.66
CA THR A 81 2.18 -20.57 -4.52
C THR A 81 0.87 -20.60 -3.73
N THR A 82 0.85 -20.04 -2.52
CA THR A 82 -0.40 -19.86 -1.76
C THR A 82 -1.47 -19.10 -2.56
N TYR A 83 -1.07 -18.17 -3.42
CA TYR A 83 -1.97 -17.44 -4.31
C TYR A 83 -2.49 -18.35 -5.44
N GLY A 84 -1.61 -19.11 -6.09
CA GLY A 84 -1.97 -20.09 -7.10
C GLY A 84 -2.92 -21.16 -6.61
N GLU A 85 -2.70 -21.71 -5.41
CA GLU A 85 -3.58 -22.71 -4.80
C GLU A 85 -5.00 -22.16 -4.59
N LYS A 86 -5.12 -20.95 -4.03
CA LYS A 86 -6.41 -20.29 -3.83
C LYS A 86 -7.12 -20.01 -5.16
N TYR A 87 -6.37 -19.58 -6.17
CA TYR A 87 -6.93 -19.28 -7.48
C TYR A 87 -7.39 -20.55 -8.19
N ALA A 88 -6.57 -21.61 -8.20
CA ALA A 88 -6.93 -22.91 -8.77
C ALA A 88 -8.17 -23.51 -8.11
N ALA A 89 -8.26 -23.42 -6.76
CA ALA A 89 -9.42 -23.86 -6.01
C ALA A 89 -10.71 -23.07 -6.34
N SER A 90 -10.58 -21.83 -6.85
CA SER A 90 -11.74 -21.02 -7.24
C SER A 90 -12.38 -21.45 -8.57
N GLY A 91 -11.70 -22.29 -9.37
CA GLY A 91 -12.19 -22.77 -10.67
C GLY A 91 -12.23 -21.70 -11.76
N LYS A 92 -11.66 -20.51 -11.52
CA LYS A 92 -11.60 -19.41 -12.50
C LYS A 92 -10.48 -19.64 -13.51
N SER A 93 -10.68 -19.15 -14.73
CA SER A 93 -9.66 -19.21 -15.78
C SER A 93 -8.63 -18.11 -15.58
N VAL A 94 -7.34 -18.41 -15.73
CA VAL A 94 -6.25 -17.41 -15.70
C VAL A 94 -6.33 -16.42 -16.87
N ARG A 95 -7.17 -16.71 -17.88
CA ARG A 95 -7.50 -15.78 -18.96
C ARG A 95 -8.36 -14.63 -18.48
N ASP A 96 -9.21 -14.87 -17.47
CA ASP A 96 -9.93 -13.81 -16.81
C ASP A 96 -8.87 -12.91 -16.21
N LEU A 97 -8.55 -11.84 -16.94
CA LEU A 97 -7.75 -10.73 -16.42
C LEU A 97 -8.27 -10.53 -15.02
N PRO A 98 -7.42 -10.56 -13.96
CA PRO A 98 -7.88 -10.13 -12.67
C PRO A 98 -8.38 -8.72 -12.92
N GLY A 99 -9.70 -8.56 -13.05
CA GLY A 99 -10.32 -7.30 -13.40
C GLY A 99 -9.92 -6.41 -12.26
N VAL A 100 -8.92 -5.55 -12.51
CA VAL A 100 -8.19 -4.75 -11.52
C VAL A 100 -8.36 -5.37 -10.14
N ALA A 101 -7.69 -6.51 -9.85
CA ALA A 101 -7.92 -7.37 -8.69
C ALA A 101 -8.73 -6.59 -7.64
N GLU A 102 -10.05 -6.79 -7.57
CA GLU A 102 -10.90 -6.01 -6.67
C GLU A 102 -10.29 -6.21 -5.29
N VAL A 103 -9.49 -5.22 -4.88
CA VAL A 103 -8.76 -5.28 -3.64
C VAL A 103 -9.88 -5.22 -2.63
N TRP A 104 -10.17 -6.37 -2.04
CA TRP A 104 -11.07 -6.50 -0.92
C TRP A 104 -10.49 -5.62 0.19
N SER A 105 -10.92 -4.36 0.20
CA SER A 105 -10.43 -3.28 1.06
C SER A 105 -8.92 -2.98 0.92
N PRO A 106 -8.48 -1.99 0.10
CA PRO A 106 -7.08 -1.56 0.04
C PRO A 106 -6.60 -0.82 1.31
N TYR A 107 -7.38 -0.88 2.39
CA TYR A 107 -7.09 -0.21 3.64
C TYR A 107 -6.20 -1.11 4.50
N LEU A 108 -4.90 -0.78 4.54
CA LEU A 108 -3.98 -1.36 5.51
C LEU A 108 -4.13 -0.61 6.84
N HIS A 109 -4.57 -1.30 7.88
CA HIS A 109 -4.58 -0.76 9.25
C HIS A 109 -3.27 -1.13 9.94
N ILE A 110 -2.47 -0.13 10.31
CA ILE A 110 -1.17 -0.30 10.96
C ILE A 110 -1.23 0.36 12.33
N GLU A 111 -1.04 -0.43 13.38
CA GLU A 111 -0.95 0.04 14.77
C GLU A 111 0.45 -0.19 15.34
N GLY A 112 0.85 0.61 16.33
CA GLY A 112 2.08 0.39 17.08
C GLY A 112 3.40 0.69 16.35
N SER A 113 3.36 1.33 15.18
CA SER A 113 4.57 1.70 14.42
C SER A 113 4.79 3.21 14.36
N SER A 114 6.00 3.67 14.70
CA SER A 114 6.43 5.05 14.47
C SER A 114 7.15 5.17 13.12
N GLY A 115 6.57 5.92 12.17
CA GLY A 115 7.19 6.23 10.88
C GLY A 115 6.91 5.22 9.76
N VAL A 116 5.66 5.17 9.29
CA VAL A 116 5.26 4.29 8.19
C VAL A 116 5.43 4.98 6.83
N ALA A 117 6.40 4.51 6.04
CA ALA A 117 6.57 4.92 4.65
C ALA A 117 5.77 4.00 3.72
N VAL A 118 4.51 4.34 3.47
CA VAL A 118 3.68 3.67 2.45
C VAL A 118 3.98 4.35 1.12
N ALA A 119 4.50 3.61 0.14
CA ALA A 119 4.85 4.06 -1.22
C ALA A 119 6.22 4.74 -1.44
N PHE A 120 7.27 4.27 -0.76
CA PHE A 120 8.66 4.66 -1.06
C PHE A 120 9.05 4.29 -2.52
N LYS A 121 9.56 5.25 -3.31
CA LYS A 121 9.91 5.12 -4.75
C LYS A 121 8.73 4.74 -5.67
N SER A 122 7.55 5.30 -5.43
CA SER A 122 6.40 5.12 -6.33
C SER A 122 6.06 6.44 -7.02
N ASP A 123 6.29 6.51 -8.33
CA ASP A 123 6.21 7.77 -9.11
C ASP A 123 4.79 8.37 -9.21
N ASN A 124 3.74 7.61 -8.82
CA ASN A 124 2.33 8.02 -8.87
C ASN A 124 1.58 7.86 -7.52
N ALA A 125 2.29 7.70 -6.40
CA ALA A 125 1.64 7.53 -5.11
C ALA A 125 1.60 8.85 -4.32
N SER A 126 0.40 9.32 -3.97
CA SER A 126 0.21 10.41 -3.01
C SER A 126 -0.17 9.85 -1.65
N GLN A 127 0.71 9.98 -0.65
CA GLN A 127 0.38 9.65 0.73
C GLN A 127 -0.39 10.82 1.36
N ASN A 128 -1.71 10.68 1.49
CA ASN A 128 -2.52 11.62 2.26
C ASN A 128 -2.39 11.28 3.75
N VAL A 129 -1.40 11.89 4.41
CA VAL A 129 -1.24 11.79 5.87
C VAL A 129 -2.42 12.49 6.53
N ASN A 130 -3.34 11.71 7.12
CA ASN A 130 -4.50 12.09 7.93
C ASN A 130 -4.70 13.61 8.10
N VAL A 131 -5.29 14.22 7.08
CA VAL A 131 -5.61 15.64 7.04
C VAL A 131 -6.45 16.01 8.28
N GLN A 132 -7.41 15.16 8.66
CA GLN A 132 -8.27 15.35 9.85
C GLN A 132 -7.49 15.49 11.17
N GLN A 133 -6.49 14.63 11.39
CA GLN A 133 -5.68 14.68 12.60
C GLN A 133 -4.80 15.93 12.64
N LYS A 134 -4.32 16.39 11.48
CA LYS A 134 -3.61 17.67 11.37
C LYS A 134 -4.55 18.85 11.66
N PHE A 135 -5.81 18.80 11.21
CA PHE A 135 -6.81 19.81 11.56
C PHE A 135 -7.03 19.92 13.07
N GLU A 136 -7.20 18.79 13.76
CA GLU A 136 -7.35 18.74 15.22
C GLU A 136 -6.10 19.29 15.94
N GLN A 137 -4.91 18.97 15.45
CA GLN A 137 -3.64 19.48 16.01
C GLN A 137 -3.49 21.00 15.82
N VAL A 138 -3.84 21.51 14.65
CA VAL A 138 -3.83 22.95 14.38
C VAL A 138 -4.86 23.69 15.25
N GLN A 139 -6.04 23.10 15.44
CA GLN A 139 -7.05 23.65 16.33
C GLN A 139 -6.56 23.67 17.79
N ALA A 140 -5.93 22.60 18.26
CA ALA A 140 -5.35 22.55 19.61
C ALA A 140 -4.27 23.63 19.83
N LEU A 141 -3.48 23.95 18.80
CA LEU A 141 -2.51 25.06 18.87
C LEU A 141 -3.22 26.42 19.03
N ALA A 142 -4.27 26.69 18.26
CA ALA A 142 -5.04 27.93 18.40
C ALA A 142 -5.64 28.06 19.80
N GLU A 143 -6.24 26.98 20.33
CA GLU A 143 -6.82 26.96 21.68
C GLU A 143 -5.76 27.16 22.78
N ALA A 144 -4.55 26.61 22.60
CA ALA A 144 -3.45 26.80 23.54
C ALA A 144 -2.97 28.27 23.59
N ILE A 145 -2.88 28.92 22.42
CA ILE A 145 -2.51 30.34 22.34
C ILE A 145 -3.62 31.21 22.96
N GLU A 146 -4.90 30.94 22.68
CA GLU A 146 -6.03 31.67 23.27
C GLU A 146 -6.04 31.56 24.79
N ARG A 147 -5.75 30.38 25.33
CA ARG A 147 -5.64 30.17 26.78
C ARG A 147 -4.49 30.97 27.40
N ALA A 148 -3.44 31.25 26.62
CA ALA A 148 -2.30 32.04 27.07
C ALA A 148 -2.54 33.56 27.01
N LEU A 149 -3.47 34.05 26.18
CA LEU A 149 -3.73 35.48 26.00
C LEU A 149 -3.91 36.28 27.30
N PRO A 150 -4.67 35.80 28.30
CA PRO A 150 -4.86 36.55 29.55
C PRO A 150 -3.59 36.65 30.40
N ALA A 151 -2.64 35.73 30.23
CA ALA A 151 -1.39 35.69 30.99
C ALA A 151 -0.26 36.52 30.36
N LEU A 152 -0.41 36.91 29.08
CA LEU A 152 0.55 37.77 28.39
C LEU A 152 0.42 39.19 28.93
N THR A 153 1.43 39.66 29.66
CA THR A 153 1.49 41.02 30.21
C THR A 153 2.07 42.04 29.23
N ASP A 154 2.84 41.59 28.25
CA ASP A 154 3.38 42.43 27.18
C ASP A 154 2.34 42.64 26.07
N ASP A 155 1.99 43.89 25.80
CA ASP A 155 0.96 44.25 24.82
C ASP A 155 1.38 43.87 23.39
N GLN A 156 2.68 43.89 23.09
CA GLN A 156 3.19 43.45 21.79
C GLN A 156 3.07 41.91 21.65
N ALA A 157 3.47 41.15 22.66
CA ALA A 157 3.28 39.70 22.68
C ALA A 157 1.81 39.30 22.59
N ARG A 158 0.91 40.01 23.28
CA ARG A 158 -0.54 39.78 23.20
C ARG A 158 -1.07 40.03 21.80
N THR A 159 -0.71 41.15 21.19
CA THR A 159 -1.11 41.48 19.80
C THR A 159 -0.61 40.43 18.81
N ASN A 160 0.65 40.00 18.95
CA ASN A 160 1.23 38.95 18.10
C ASN A 160 0.50 37.62 18.27
N ALA A 161 0.11 37.26 19.49
CA ALA A 161 -0.63 36.03 19.77
C ALA A 161 -2.05 36.07 19.16
N GLU A 162 -2.76 37.20 19.29
CA GLU A 162 -4.09 37.40 18.70
C GLU A 162 -4.04 37.31 17.17
N GLN A 163 -3.04 37.95 16.56
CA GLN A 163 -2.79 37.87 15.13
C GLN A 163 -2.52 36.42 14.70
N LEU A 164 -1.68 35.70 15.44
CA LEU A 164 -1.34 34.31 15.11
C LEU A 164 -2.55 33.37 15.18
N VAL A 165 -3.42 33.53 16.19
CA VAL A 165 -4.68 32.77 16.28
C VAL A 165 -5.59 33.07 15.08
N SER A 166 -5.68 34.34 14.68
CA SER A 166 -6.46 34.75 13.50
C SER A 166 -5.91 34.13 12.20
N GLU A 167 -4.59 34.13 12.03
CA GLU A 167 -3.94 33.52 10.87
C GLU A 167 -4.15 32.01 10.83
N ILE A 168 -4.05 31.32 11.98
CA ILE A 168 -4.33 29.88 12.10
C ILE A 168 -5.78 29.58 11.71
N ARG A 169 -6.75 30.33 12.23
CA ARG A 169 -8.18 30.16 11.89
C ARG A 169 -8.48 30.45 10.43
N THR A 170 -7.82 31.46 9.85
CA THR A 170 -7.98 31.80 8.44
C THR A 170 -7.46 30.67 7.55
N GLU A 171 -6.30 30.10 7.88
CA GLU A 171 -5.75 28.97 7.12
C GLU A 171 -6.61 27.71 7.29
N LEU A 172 -7.10 27.43 8.50
CA LEU A 172 -8.05 26.34 8.78
C LEU A 172 -9.32 26.42 7.93
N ASN A 173 -9.86 27.62 7.74
CA ASN A 173 -11.09 27.84 6.96
C ASN A 173 -10.83 28.11 5.47
N SER A 174 -9.58 28.02 5.01
CA SER A 174 -9.24 28.27 3.62
C SER A 174 -9.72 27.11 2.72
N ALA A 175 -10.01 27.42 1.45
CA ALA A 175 -10.42 26.41 0.47
C ALA A 175 -9.31 25.38 0.17
N THR A 176 -8.05 25.74 0.42
CA THR A 176 -6.87 24.90 0.17
C THR A 176 -5.83 25.10 1.29
N PRO A 177 -6.04 24.51 2.48
CA PRO A 177 -5.10 24.62 3.58
C PRO A 177 -3.78 23.93 3.24
N THR A 178 -2.67 24.59 3.56
CA THR A 178 -1.33 24.11 3.20
C THR A 178 -0.54 23.68 4.44
N PRO A 179 0.03 22.45 4.46
CA PRO A 179 0.84 21.98 5.60
C PRO A 179 2.08 22.84 5.89
N SER A 180 2.67 23.44 4.85
CA SER A 180 3.81 24.34 4.99
C SER A 180 3.46 25.61 5.76
N ARG A 181 2.24 26.13 5.60
CA ARG A 181 1.76 27.31 6.32
C ARG A 181 1.46 26.99 7.78
N PHE A 182 0.86 25.85 8.07
CA PHE A 182 0.69 25.39 9.46
C PHE A 182 2.03 25.21 10.19
N ARG A 183 3.05 24.65 9.53
CA ARG A 183 4.40 24.54 10.09
C ARG A 183 5.01 25.92 10.39
N ALA A 184 4.84 26.89 9.50
CA ALA A 184 5.33 28.26 9.72
C ALA A 184 4.65 28.93 10.92
N LEU A 185 3.32 28.80 11.04
CA LEU A 185 2.53 29.32 12.16
C LEU A 185 2.90 28.66 13.50
N ALA A 186 3.10 27.33 13.49
CA ALA A 186 3.56 26.58 14.67
C ALA A 186 4.96 27.04 15.13
N SER A 187 5.88 27.28 14.20
CA SER A 187 7.21 27.83 14.50
C SER A 187 7.14 29.23 15.12
N ALA A 188 6.28 30.10 14.58
CA ALA A 188 6.05 31.42 15.15
C ALA A 188 5.48 31.34 16.57
N ALA A 189 4.53 30.43 16.83
CA ALA A 189 3.96 30.23 18.18
C ALA A 189 5.04 29.83 19.20
N MET A 190 5.90 28.86 18.84
CA MET A 190 6.97 28.38 19.71
C MET A 190 8.01 29.46 20.04
N THR A 191 8.36 30.29 19.06
CA THR A 191 9.44 31.29 19.23
C THR A 191 8.97 32.58 19.88
N SER A 192 7.79 33.07 19.48
CA SER A 192 7.31 34.40 19.89
C SER A 192 6.34 34.38 21.07
N ILE A 193 5.49 33.35 21.18
CA ILE A 193 4.40 33.32 22.17
C ILE A 193 4.77 32.45 23.37
N ALA A 194 5.33 31.26 23.14
CA ALA A 194 5.62 30.33 24.23
C ALA A 194 6.60 30.92 25.26
N THR A 195 7.60 31.68 24.81
CA THR A 195 8.56 32.38 25.68
C THR A 195 7.88 33.42 26.56
N ALA A 196 6.88 34.13 26.03
CA ALA A 196 6.17 35.21 26.72
C ALA A 196 5.05 34.72 27.64
N ALA A 197 4.48 33.55 27.36
CA ALA A 197 3.35 32.98 28.11
C ALA A 197 3.72 32.40 29.50
N GLY A 198 5.01 32.34 29.83
CA GLY A 198 5.49 31.72 31.06
C GLY A 198 5.59 30.19 30.95
N THR A 199 6.05 29.54 32.03
CA THR A 199 6.54 28.15 31.98
C THR A 199 5.45 27.12 31.63
N ASP A 200 4.28 27.19 32.26
CA ASP A 200 3.22 26.18 32.06
C ASP A 200 2.45 26.38 30.76
N LEU A 201 2.06 27.62 30.44
CA LEU A 201 1.33 27.94 29.21
C LEU A 201 2.25 27.88 27.98
N GLY A 202 3.50 28.32 28.11
CA GLY A 202 4.51 28.18 27.06
C GLY A 202 4.78 26.73 26.71
N LYS A 203 4.87 25.85 27.73
CA LYS A 203 4.98 24.41 27.51
C LYS A 203 3.77 23.85 26.74
N ALA A 204 2.55 24.24 27.10
CA ALA A 204 1.34 23.80 26.40
C ALA A 204 1.32 24.23 24.92
N ILE A 205 1.82 25.44 24.61
CA ILE A 205 1.94 25.92 23.23
C ILE A 205 2.97 25.09 22.45
N VAL A 206 4.13 24.79 23.04
CA VAL A 206 5.17 23.96 22.41
C VAL A 206 4.67 22.54 22.17
N GLU A 207 3.99 21.95 23.15
CA GLU A 207 3.40 20.61 23.02
C GLU A 207 2.35 20.53 21.90
N ALA A 208 1.52 21.57 21.74
CA ALA A 208 0.55 21.65 20.65
C ALA A 208 1.20 21.93 19.27
N ALA A 209 2.32 22.63 19.23
CA ALA A 209 3.03 22.98 17.99
C ALA A 209 3.90 21.84 17.44
N LEU A 210 4.48 20.99 18.29
CA LEU A 210 5.41 19.93 17.92
C LEU A 210 4.88 18.97 16.82
N PRO A 211 3.63 18.46 16.89
CA PRO A 211 3.10 17.56 15.86
C PRO A 211 2.99 18.20 14.47
N LEU A 212 2.90 19.54 14.40
CA LEU A 212 2.79 20.29 13.14
C LEU A 212 4.15 20.54 12.47
N MET A 213 5.24 20.24 13.19
CA MET A 213 6.60 20.39 12.68
C MET A 213 7.07 19.20 11.84
N SER A 214 6.37 18.05 11.88
CA SER A 214 6.66 16.85 11.08
C SER A 214 5.88 16.80 9.76
#